data_AF-A0A7U9WUU9-F1
#
_entry.id   AF-A0A7U9WUU9-F1
#
_cell.length_a   1.000
_cell.length_b   1.000
_cell.length_c   1.000
_cell.angle_alpha   90.00
_cell.angle_beta   90.00
_cell.angle_gamma   90.00
#
_symmetry.space_group_name_H-M   'P 1'
#
loop_
_entity.id
_entity.type
_entity.pdbx_description
1 polymer ?
#
loop_
_entity_poly.entity_id
_entity_poly.type
_entity_poly.pdbx_seq_one_letter_code
_entity_poly.pdbx_strand_id
1 'polypeptide(L)' 'MARTGRPRLENPRKEGVFIRLTQQEHTEIRMYAAEHNLTITQTLVEGFNALKKQEQAIDN' A
#
# COMPACT_ATOMS: atom_id res chain seq x y z
N MET A 1 -9.99 21.57 -31.01
CA MET A 1 -9.01 20.63 -30.43
C MET A 1 -9.59 20.07 -29.15
N ALA A 2 -9.82 18.74 -29.09
CA ALA A 2 -10.31 18.09 -27.89
C ALA A 2 -9.25 18.20 -26.79
N ARG A 3 -9.64 18.65 -25.60
CA ARG A 3 -8.75 18.67 -24.43
C ARG A 3 -8.41 17.23 -24.11
N THR A 4 -7.16 16.83 -24.33
CA THR A 4 -6.67 15.50 -23.97
C THR A 4 -6.91 15.31 -22.47
N GLY A 5 -7.76 14.33 -22.12
CA GLY A 5 -8.11 14.03 -20.73
C GLY A 5 -6.93 13.49 -19.92
N ARG A 6 -7.18 13.02 -18.69
CA ARG A 6 -6.15 12.36 -17.87
C ARG A 6 -5.49 11.23 -18.67
N PRO A 7 -4.16 11.10 -18.63
CA PRO A 7 -3.44 9.97 -19.21
C PRO A 7 -4.05 8.65 -18.73
N ARG A 8 -4.25 7.70 -19.65
CA ARG A 8 -4.70 6.35 -19.31
C ARG A 8 -3.55 5.64 -18.61
N LEU A 9 -3.68 5.39 -17.31
CA LEU A 9 -2.82 4.41 -16.62
C LEU A 9 -3.23 3.01 -17.06
N GLU A 10 -2.26 2.12 -17.33
CA GLU A 10 -2.54 0.72 -17.69
C GLU A 10 -3.18 -0.06 -16.54
N ASN A 11 -2.74 0.19 -15.31
CA ASN A 11 -3.32 -0.44 -14.12
C ASN A 11 -3.52 0.60 -12.99
N PRO A 12 -4.58 1.42 -13.08
CA PRO A 12 -4.87 2.40 -12.04
C PRO A 12 -5.38 1.68 -10.79
N ARG A 13 -4.97 2.16 -9.61
CA ARG A 13 -5.59 1.75 -8.34
C ARG A 13 -7.01 2.31 -8.30
N LYS A 14 -8.01 1.44 -8.47
CA LYS A 14 -9.44 1.81 -8.50
C LYS A 14 -10.16 1.49 -7.19
N GLU A 15 -9.73 0.44 -6.50
CA GLU A 15 -10.34 -0.04 -5.26
C GLU A 15 -9.68 0.60 -4.04
N GLY A 16 -10.50 1.04 -3.09
CA GLY A 16 -10.07 1.59 -1.82
C GLY A 16 -10.44 0.67 -0.66
N VAL A 17 -9.60 0.60 0.36
CA VAL A 17 -9.91 -0.06 1.63
C VAL A 17 -9.87 0.99 2.72
N PHE A 18 -10.90 1.01 3.57
CA PHE A 18 -10.93 1.86 4.75
C PHE A 18 -10.62 1.01 5.99
N ILE A 19 -9.58 1.39 6.73
CA ILE A 19 -9.10 0.65 7.91
C ILE A 19 -9.19 1.60 9.10
N ARG A 20 -9.83 1.15 10.17
CA ARG A 20 -9.79 1.84 11.47
C ARG A 20 -8.61 1.32 12.26
N LEU A 21 -7.79 2.25 12.74
CA LEU A 21 -6.60 1.98 13.53
C LEU A 21 -6.74 2.67 14.88
N THR A 22 -6.13 2.09 15.90
CA THR A 22 -5.83 2.80 17.14
C THR A 22 -4.82 3.91 16.88
N GLN A 23 -4.71 4.85 17.84
CA GLN A 23 -3.74 5.93 17.74
C GLN A 23 -2.29 5.43 17.70
N GLN A 24 -2.01 4.36 18.45
CA GLN A 24 -0.70 3.73 18.48
C GLN A 24 -0.35 3.12 17.13
N GLU A 25 -1.20 2.24 16.59
CA GLU A 25 -0.97 1.58 15.29
C GLU A 25 -0.77 2.61 14.16
N HIS A 26 -1.60 3.66 14.11
CA HIS A 26 -1.45 4.71 13.11
C HIS A 26 -0.11 5.46 13.25
N THR A 27 0.34 5.71 14.47
CA THR A 27 1.62 6.38 14.74
C THR A 27 2.79 5.51 14.31
N GLU A 28 2.78 4.24 14.68
CA GLU A 28 3.83 3.27 14.31
C GLU A 28 3.93 3.09 12.80
N ILE A 29 2.81 2.92 12.10
CA ILE A 29 2.77 2.81 10.64
C ILE A 29 3.31 4.07 9.98
N ARG A 30 2.94 5.25 10.50
CA ARG A 30 3.41 6.53 9.95
C ARG A 30 4.91 6.71 10.15
N MET A 31 5.44 6.36 11.33
CA MET A 31 6.87 6.46 11.63
C MET A 31 7.67 5.53 10.72
N TYR A 32 7.26 4.27 10.61
CA TYR A 32 7.89 3.29 9.72
C TYR A 32 7.90 3.77 8.27
N ALA A 33 6.75 4.26 7.77
CA ALA A 33 6.66 4.79 6.43
C ALA A 33 7.64 5.95 6.19
N ALA A 34 7.75 6.88 7.15
CA ALA A 34 8.68 8.00 7.07
C ALA A 34 10.15 7.58 7.09
N GLU A 35 10.52 6.65 7.98
CA GLU A 35 11.89 6.13 8.10
C GLU A 35 12.36 5.43 6.82
N HIS A 36 11.45 4.75 6.13
CA HIS A 36 11.75 3.98 4.92
C HIS A 36 11.44 4.71 3.60
N ASN A 37 11.08 6.00 3.63
CA ASN A 37 10.65 6.77 2.45
C ASN A 37 9.47 6.15 1.68
N LEU A 38 8.55 5.52 2.42
CA LEU A 38 7.33 4.92 1.89
C LEU A 38 6.12 5.78 2.24
N THR A 39 5.05 5.61 1.47
CA THR A 39 3.71 6.03 1.90
C THR A 39 3.09 4.97 2.80
N ILE A 40 2.07 5.36 3.59
CA ILE A 40 1.28 4.41 4.39
C ILE A 40 0.72 3.30 3.49
N THR A 41 0.21 3.64 2.30
CA THR A 41 -0.32 2.65 1.36
C THR A 41 0.77 1.69 0.87
N GLN A 42 1.97 2.16 0.54
CA GLN A 42 3.08 1.29 0.16
C GLN A 42 3.47 0.37 1.30
N THR A 43 3.62 0.92 2.51
CA THR A 43 3.94 0.14 3.73
C THR A 43 2.97 -1.02 3.93
N LEU A 44 1.66 -0.77 3.84
CA LEU A 44 0.64 -1.80 4.02
C LEU A 44 0.61 -2.83 2.88
N VAL A 45 0.73 -2.38 1.62
CA VAL A 45 0.73 -3.27 0.45
C VAL A 45 1.98 -4.14 0.40
N GLU A 46 3.14 -3.58 0.70
CA GLU A 46 4.41 -4.30 0.76
C GLU A 46 4.43 -5.29 1.94
N GLY A 47 3.91 -4.87 3.11
CA GLY A 47 3.70 -5.77 4.25
C GLY A 47 2.81 -6.96 3.90
N PHE A 48 1.68 -6.73 3.22
CA PHE A 48 0.82 -7.80 2.74
C PHE A 48 1.54 -8.76 1.76
N ASN A 49 2.31 -8.21 0.82
CA ASN A 49 3.10 -9.03 -0.11
C ASN A 49 4.18 -9.85 0.60
N ALA A 50 4.79 -9.32 1.67
CA ALA A 50 5.76 -10.05 2.47
C ALA A 50 5.12 -11.24 3.18
N LEU A 51 3.94 -11.05 3.79
CA LEU A 51 3.16 -12.13 4.42
C LEU A 51 2.83 -13.24 3.41
N LYS A 52 2.34 -12.88 2.22
CA LYS A 52 2.05 -13.84 1.15
C LYS A 52 3.29 -14.65 0.71
N LYS A 53 4.46 -14.00 0.63
CA LYS A 53 5.72 -14.69 0.28
C LYS A 53 6.16 -15.66 1.36
N GLN A 54 5.96 -15.30 2.63
CA GLN A 54 6.28 -16.19 3.75
C GLN A 54 5.41 -17.45 3.72
N GLU A 55 4.11 -17.31 3.48
CA GLU A 55 3.19 -18.45 3.34
C GLU A 55 3.62 -19.40 2.21
N GLN A 56 3.96 -18.86 1.04
CA GLN A 56 4.45 -19.65 -0.09
C GLN A 56 5.79 -20.36 0.16
N ALA A 57 6.61 -19.86 1.10
CA ALA A 57 7.88 -20.48 1.47
C ALA A 57 7.72 -21.61 2.50
N ILE A 58 6.56 -21.72 3.15
CA ILE A 58 6.25 -22.79 4.11
C ILE A 58 5.67 -24.02 3.39
N ASP A 59 5.01 -23.81 2.26
CA ASP A 59 4.38 -24.86 1.45
C ASP A 59 5.31 -25.49 0.38
N ASN A 60 6.55 -25.01 0.24
CA ASN A 60 7.59 -25.55 -0.66
C ASN A 60 8.72 -26.20 0.13
#